data_AF-A0A815ISB1-F1
#
_entry.id   AF-A0A815ISB1-F1
#
_cell.length_a   1.000
_cell.length_b   1.000
_cell.length_c   1.000
_cell.angle_alpha   90.00
_cell.angle_beta   90.00
_cell.angle_gamma   90.00
#
_symmetry.space_group_name_H-M   'P 1'
#
loop_
_entity.id
_entity.type
_entity.pdbx_description
1 polymer ?
#
loop_
_entity_poly.entity_id
_entity_poly.type
_entity_poly.pdbx_seq_one_letter_code
_entity_poly.pdbx_strand_id
1 'polypeptide(L)' 'MFKAAVLLSQQYNITIDGQFIDWQVAQTYGKTINAMSSTCQAISSSQIVGIVGPTLSRETPIIAEFGERIGIP' A
#
# COMPACT_ATOMS: atom_id res chain seq x y z
N MET A 1 10.38 1.16 7.42
CA MET A 1 10.92 -0.22 7.28
C MET A 1 10.57 -0.82 5.93
N PHE A 2 9.29 -0.89 5.53
CA PHE A 2 8.87 -1.49 4.26
C PHE A 2 9.59 -0.92 3.02
N LYS A 3 9.63 0.42 2.87
CA LYS A 3 10.38 1.07 1.79
C LYS A 3 11.86 0.65 1.74
N ALA A 4 12.51 0.50 2.89
CA ALA A 4 13.91 0.05 2.93
C ALA A 4 14.03 -1.41 2.45
N ALA A 5 13.11 -2.29 2.85
CA ALA A 5 13.08 -3.67 2.38
C ALA A 5 12.87 -3.75 0.86
N VAL A 6 12.00 -2.91 0.28
CA VAL A 6 11.80 -2.84 -1.17
C VAL A 6 13.08 -2.39 -1.88
N LEU A 7 13.72 -1.31 -1.41
CA LEU A 7 14.98 -0.84 -1.99
C LEU A 7 16.11 -1.88 -1.91
N LEU A 8 16.23 -2.57 -0.77
CA LEU A 8 17.21 -3.64 -0.61
C LEU A 8 16.89 -4.84 -1.52
N SER A 9 15.62 -5.20 -1.69
CA SER A 9 15.22 -6.27 -2.60
C SER A 9 15.65 -5.99 -4.03
N GLN A 10 15.51 -4.74 -4.48
CA GLN A 10 15.97 -4.29 -5.80
C GLN A 10 17.50 -4.32 -5.89
N GLN A 11 18.21 -3.84 -4.86
CA GLN A 11 19.69 -3.87 -4.82
C GLN A 11 20.26 -5.29 -4.87
N TYR A 12 19.59 -6.26 -4.26
CA TYR A 12 19.99 -7.66 -4.23
C TYR A 12 19.38 -8.51 -5.35
N ASN A 13 18.68 -7.90 -6.32
CA ASN A 13 17.99 -8.59 -7.42
C ASN A 13 16.98 -9.67 -6.95
N ILE A 14 16.35 -9.45 -5.80
CA ILE A 14 15.28 -10.31 -5.29
C ILE A 14 14.01 -9.98 -6.06
N THR A 15 13.45 -10.98 -6.73
CA THR A 15 12.22 -10.87 -7.51
C THR A 15 11.19 -11.88 -7.03
N ILE A 16 9.92 -11.59 -7.25
CA ILE A 16 8.80 -12.52 -7.08
C ILE A 16 8.24 -12.77 -8.47
N ASP A 17 8.23 -14.03 -8.91
CA ASP A 17 7.80 -14.42 -10.26
C ASP A 17 8.52 -13.62 -11.38
N GLY A 18 9.79 -13.29 -11.17
CA GLY A 18 10.61 -12.52 -12.11
C GLY A 18 10.32 -11.02 -12.14
N GLN A 19 9.45 -10.51 -11.26
CA GLN A 19 9.12 -9.08 -11.14
C GLN A 19 9.70 -8.48 -9.86
N PHE A 20 10.12 -7.21 -9.95
CA PHE A 20 10.53 -6.46 -8.77
C PHE A 20 9.33 -6.01 -7.97
N ILE A 21 9.50 -6.02 -6.64
CA ILE A 21 8.55 -5.39 -5.74
C ILE A 21 8.75 -3.87 -5.84
N ASP A 22 7.64 -3.14 -5.90
CA ASP A 22 7.64 -1.67 -5.86
C ASP A 22 6.73 -1.15 -4.74
N TRP A 23 6.79 0.15 -4.48
CA TRP A 23 6.00 0.81 -3.46
C TRP A 23 5.49 2.16 -3.97
N GLN A 24 4.34 2.57 -3.46
CA GLN A 24 3.80 3.90 -3.67
C GLN A 24 3.37 4.51 -2.34
N VAL A 25 3.39 5.84 -2.26
CA VAL A 25 2.93 6.60 -1.10
C VAL A 25 1.96 7.68 -1.55
N ALA A 26 0.85 7.80 -0.83
CA ALA A 26 -0.11 8.86 -0.99
C ALA A 26 -0.13 9.76 0.25
N GLN A 27 -0.29 11.06 0.04
CA GLN A 27 -0.51 12.01 1.14
C GLN A 27 -2.01 12.15 1.43
N THR A 28 -2.43 11.74 2.62
CA THR A 28 -3.83 11.79 3.04
C THR A 28 -4.20 13.08 3.78
N TYR A 29 -3.20 13.81 4.30
CA TYR A 29 -3.35 14.97 5.19
C TYR A 29 -4.19 14.68 6.45
N GLY A 30 -4.23 13.42 6.89
CA GLY A 30 -5.05 13.02 8.04
C GLY A 30 -6.55 13.03 7.77
N LYS A 31 -6.96 13.03 6.50
CA LYS A 31 -8.35 12.97 6.08
C LYS A 31 -8.66 11.57 5.56
N THR A 32 -9.55 10.88 6.27
CA THR A 32 -10.03 9.53 5.93
C THR A 32 -10.51 9.41 4.49
N ILE A 33 -11.22 10.42 3.97
CA ILE A 33 -11.72 10.40 2.58
C ILE A 33 -10.59 10.43 1.55
N ASN A 34 -9.49 11.14 1.84
CA ASN A 34 -8.33 11.16 0.97
C ASN A 34 -7.61 9.82 1.00
N ALA A 35 -7.44 9.23 2.19
CA ALA A 35 -6.90 7.87 2.34
C ALA A 35 -7.69 6.87 1.49
N MET A 36 -9.02 6.87 1.62
CA MET A 36 -9.89 5.99 0.83
C MET A 36 -9.78 6.23 -0.67
N SER A 37 -9.83 7.50 -1.10
CA SER A 37 -9.72 7.86 -2.52
C SER A 37 -8.38 7.42 -3.11
N SER A 38 -7.28 7.66 -2.40
CA SER A 38 -5.94 7.27 -2.86
C SER A 38 -5.77 5.75 -2.88
N THR A 39 -6.30 5.04 -1.89
CA THR A 39 -6.29 3.57 -1.86
C THR A 39 -7.08 2.99 -3.04
N CYS A 40 -8.29 3.51 -3.31
CA CYS A 40 -9.07 3.09 -4.49
C CYS A 40 -8.31 3.35 -5.81
N GLN A 41 -7.71 4.53 -5.96
CA GLN A 41 -6.92 4.86 -7.15
C GLN A 41 -5.74 3.89 -7.32
N ALA A 42 -4.99 3.66 -6.25
CA ALA A 42 -3.85 2.74 -6.21
C ALA A 42 -4.20 1.31 -6.65
N ILE A 43 -5.33 0.78 -6.16
CA ILE A 43 -5.78 -0.57 -6.49
C ILE A 43 -6.33 -0.64 -7.92
N SER A 44 -6.95 0.44 -8.40
CA SER A 44 -7.47 0.49 -9.77
C SER A 44 -6.38 0.57 -10.84
N SER A 45 -5.22 1.14 -10.51
CA SER A 45 -4.13 1.39 -11.47
C SER A 45 -3.03 0.34 -11.46
N SER A 46 -2.94 -0.48 -10.42
CA SER A 46 -1.77 -1.32 -10.15
C SER A 46 -2.16 -2.64 -9.47
N GLN A 47 -1.33 -3.68 -9.63
CA GLN A 47 -1.48 -4.93 -8.88
C GLN A 47 -0.94 -4.76 -7.45
N ILE A 48 -1.81 -4.26 -6.56
CA ILE A 48 -1.49 -4.11 -5.14
C ILE A 48 -1.66 -5.43 -4.41
N VAL A 49 -0.59 -5.89 -3.77
CA VAL A 49 -0.54 -7.15 -3.00
C VAL A 49 -0.72 -6.95 -1.49
N GLY A 50 -0.72 -5.69 -1.02
CA GLY A 50 -0.89 -5.36 0.39
C GLY A 50 -0.85 -3.85 0.65
N ILE A 51 -1.43 -3.43 1.77
CA ILE A 51 -1.45 -2.05 2.24
C ILE A 51 -0.65 -1.96 3.55
N VAL A 52 0.43 -1.19 3.54
CA VAL A 52 1.11 -0.83 4.79
C VAL A 52 0.39 0.37 5.39
N GLY A 53 -0.23 0.14 6.54
CA GLY A 53 -1.26 1.01 7.12
C GLY A 53 -0.88 2.50 7.24
N PRO A 54 -1.91 3.37 7.29
CA PRO A 54 -1.72 4.81 7.29
C PRO A 54 -0.97 5.28 8.54
N THR A 55 -0.24 6.39 8.40
CA THR A 55 0.52 7.00 9.51
C THR A 55 -0.38 7.42 10.68
N LEU A 56 -1.68 7.66 10.43
CA LEU A 56 -2.63 8.14 11.44
C LEU A 56 -3.71 7.09 11.72
N SER A 57 -3.80 6.66 12.98
CA SER A 57 -4.71 5.58 13.41
C SER A 57 -6.19 5.80 13.10
N ARG A 58 -6.63 7.06 12.94
CA ARG A 58 -8.03 7.39 12.59
C ARG A 58 -8.44 6.92 11.20
N GLU A 59 -7.47 6.69 10.32
CA GLU A 59 -7.70 6.22 8.95
C GLU A 59 -7.71 4.69 8.88
N THR A 60 -7.09 4.01 9.85
CA THR A 60 -6.91 2.55 9.85
C THR A 60 -8.21 1.76 9.77
N PRO A 61 -9.27 2.02 10.58
CA PRO A 61 -10.45 1.15 10.60
C PRO A 61 -11.11 1.01 9.22
N ILE A 62 -11.28 2.12 8.49
CA ILE A 62 -11.95 2.10 7.19
C ILE A 62 -11.08 1.45 6.10
N ILE A 63 -9.75 1.65 6.15
CA ILE A 63 -8.84 1.09 5.17
C ILE A 63 -8.68 -0.42 5.40
N ALA A 64 -8.64 -0.85 6.66
CA ALA A 64 -8.60 -2.27 7.02
C ALA A 64 -9.88 -2.99 6.59
N GLU A 65 -11.05 -2.45 6.92
CA GLU A 65 -12.34 -3.02 6.48
C GLU A 65 -12.46 -3.07 4.95
N PHE A 66 -12.00 -2.02 4.27
CA PHE A 66 -11.95 -2.00 2.82
C PHE A 66 -11.00 -3.06 2.25
N GLY A 67 -9.78 -3.18 2.79
CA GLY A 67 -8.79 -4.18 2.40
C GLY A 67 -9.31 -5.60 2.56
N GLU A 68 -9.90 -5.91 3.72
CA GLU A 68 -10.56 -7.19 3.98
C GLU A 68 -11.65 -7.49 2.93
N ARG A 69 -12.46 -6.48 2.59
CA ARG A 69 -13.55 -6.63 1.63
C ARG A 69 -13.07 -6.99 0.22
N ILE A 70 -11.89 -6.54 -0.18
CA ILE A 70 -11.32 -6.77 -1.51
C ILE A 70 -10.23 -7.86 -1.52
N GLY A 71 -9.94 -8.48 -0.36
CA GLY A 71 -8.94 -9.53 -0.23
C GLY A 71 -7.49 -9.04 -0.29
N ILE A 72 -7.23 -7.79 0.12
CA ILE A 72 -5.89 -7.21 0.21
C ILE A 72 -5.51 -7.08 1.70
N PRO A 73 -4.38 -7.70 2.12
CA PRO A 73 -3.91 -7.62 3.50
C PRO A 73 -3.36 -6.23 3.88
#